data_AF-A0A7V8WKL7-F1
#
_entry.id   AF-A0A7V8WKL7-F1
#
_cell.length_a   1.000
_cell.length_b   1.000
_cell.length_c   1.000
_cell.angle_alpha   90.00
_cell.angle_beta   90.00
_cell.angle_gamma   90.00
#
_symmetry.space_group_name_H-M   'P 1'
#
loop_
_entity.id
_entity.type
_entity.pdbx_description
1 polymer ?
#
loop_
_entity_poly.entity_id
_entity_poly.type
_entity_poly.pdbx_seq_one_letter_code
_entity_poly.pdbx_strand_id
1 'polypeptide(L)'
;MAILIGNDTRLLVQGLTGREGSFHGLRNKKYGTNLVAGVTPGKGGSDVEGIPIFDTVREATTVTGANTSMVFVPPPVAADAILESHDAGIEVIIAITEGIPAMDMAQTVTHLRRGQRPAALIGPNCPGVISPGKANVGIIPGEVCTEGPVGLVSRSGTLTYQIVYELTQEGI
;
A
#
# COMPACT_ATOMS: atom_id res chain seq x y z
N MET A 1 -19.44 -1.71 -3.07
CA MET A 1 -18.62 -1.14 -4.16
C MET A 1 -17.19 -0.95 -3.64
N ALA A 2 -16.15 -1.07 -4.45
CA ALA A 2 -14.76 -0.79 -4.07
C ALA A 2 -14.13 0.15 -5.10
N ILE A 3 -13.23 1.06 -4.71
CA ILE A 3 -12.71 2.12 -5.60
C ILE A 3 -11.30 1.82 -6.11
N LEU A 4 -10.32 1.63 -5.20
CA LEU A 4 -8.90 1.48 -5.56
C LEU A 4 -8.36 0.07 -5.36
N ILE A 5 -8.87 -0.63 -4.36
CA ILE A 5 -8.41 -1.98 -3.97
C ILE A 5 -9.62 -2.88 -3.74
N GLY A 6 -9.47 -4.18 -3.96
CA GLY A 6 -10.55 -5.16 -3.87
C GLY A 6 -10.04 -6.59 -3.92
N ASN A 7 -10.91 -7.54 -4.27
CA ASN A 7 -10.57 -8.97 -4.30
C ASN A 7 -9.51 -9.33 -5.36
N ASP A 8 -9.32 -8.47 -6.36
CA ASP A 8 -8.35 -8.59 -7.44
C ASP A 8 -6.99 -7.93 -7.12
N THR A 9 -6.87 -7.29 -5.95
CA THR A 9 -5.62 -6.69 -5.47
C THR A 9 -4.57 -7.76 -5.18
N ARG A 10 -3.49 -7.75 -5.96
CA ARG A 10 -2.26 -8.53 -5.75
C ARG A 10 -1.20 -7.58 -5.21
N LEU A 11 -1.06 -7.61 -3.89
CA LEU A 11 -0.24 -6.67 -3.14
C LEU A 11 1.23 -7.08 -3.15
N LEU A 12 2.09 -6.11 -3.45
CA LEU A 12 3.51 -6.12 -3.22
C LEU A 12 3.86 -5.14 -2.10
N VAL A 13 4.81 -5.50 -1.23
CA VAL A 13 5.28 -4.62 -0.15
C VAL A 13 6.77 -4.29 -0.33
N GLN A 14 7.07 -3.02 -0.57
CA GLN A 14 8.45 -2.52 -0.55
C GLN A 14 8.88 -2.29 0.90
N GLY A 15 9.95 -2.95 1.32
CA GLY A 15 10.39 -2.98 2.72
C GLY A 15 9.77 -4.11 3.54
N LEU A 16 9.26 -5.19 2.91
CA LEU A 16 8.59 -6.30 3.61
C LEU A 16 9.48 -6.97 4.67
N THR A 17 10.80 -7.02 4.46
CA THR A 17 11.72 -7.63 5.43
C THR A 17 12.06 -6.73 6.63
N GLY A 18 11.58 -5.48 6.63
CA GLY A 18 11.69 -4.56 7.76
C GLY A 18 10.67 -4.87 8.85
N ARG A 19 10.89 -4.38 10.08
CA ARG A 19 10.02 -4.66 11.23
C ARG A 19 8.57 -4.22 10.98
N GLU A 20 8.35 -2.98 10.58
CA GLU A 20 6.99 -2.47 10.33
C GLU A 20 6.39 -3.04 9.04
N GLY A 21 7.21 -3.19 8.00
CA GLY A 21 6.79 -3.76 6.71
C GLY A 21 6.30 -5.20 6.84
N SER A 22 7.03 -6.04 7.58
CA SER A 22 6.62 -7.43 7.88
C SER A 22 5.35 -7.45 8.73
N PHE A 23 5.32 -6.69 9.84
CA PHE A 23 4.15 -6.65 10.73
C PHE A 23 2.87 -6.24 9.99
N HIS A 24 2.90 -5.13 9.25
CA HIS A 24 1.73 -4.65 8.54
C HIS A 24 1.44 -5.46 7.27
N GLY A 25 2.45 -5.91 6.53
CA GLY A 25 2.27 -6.80 5.38
C GLY A 25 1.54 -8.09 5.77
N LEU A 26 2.00 -8.75 6.83
CA LEU A 26 1.36 -9.96 7.35
C LEU A 26 -0.03 -9.70 7.94
N ARG A 27 -0.25 -8.55 8.56
CA ARG A 27 -1.60 -8.15 9.00
C ARG A 27 -2.56 -7.98 7.82
N ASN A 28 -2.12 -7.34 6.73
CA ASN A 28 -2.90 -7.21 5.51
C ASN A 28 -3.19 -8.58 4.86
N LYS A 29 -2.20 -9.49 4.83
CA LYS A 29 -2.40 -10.89 4.41
C LYS A 29 -3.43 -11.61 5.27
N LYS A 30 -3.33 -11.50 6.59
CA LYS A 30 -4.27 -12.09 7.56
C LYS A 30 -5.69 -11.53 7.40
N TYR A 31 -5.82 -10.27 7.03
CA TYR A 31 -7.12 -9.66 6.73
C TYR A 31 -7.80 -10.25 5.48
N GLY A 32 -7.03 -10.80 4.55
CA GLY A 32 -7.53 -11.39 3.31
C GLY A 32 -6.94 -10.77 2.04
N THR A 33 -6.10 -9.74 2.15
CA THR A 33 -5.41 -9.16 0.99
C THR A 33 -4.43 -10.16 0.42
N ASN A 34 -4.45 -10.36 -0.91
CA ASN A 34 -3.53 -11.26 -1.59
C ASN A 34 -2.11 -10.66 -1.66
N LEU A 35 -1.32 -10.82 -0.60
CA LEU A 35 0.09 -10.43 -0.53
C LEU A 35 0.95 -11.44 -1.29
N VAL A 36 1.38 -11.04 -2.49
CA VAL A 36 2.08 -11.92 -3.44
C VAL A 36 3.60 -11.76 -3.44
N ALA A 37 4.11 -10.61 -2.98
CA ALA A 37 5.54 -10.32 -3.04
C ALA A 37 6.01 -9.32 -1.98
N GLY A 38 7.27 -9.43 -1.59
CA GLY A 38 8.02 -8.36 -0.94
C GLY A 38 9.20 -7.91 -1.80
N VAL A 39 9.62 -6.66 -1.64
CA VAL A 39 10.85 -6.13 -2.25
C VAL A 39 11.77 -5.62 -1.16
N THR A 40 13.02 -6.11 -1.15
CA THR A 40 14.09 -5.55 -0.34
C THR A 40 15.41 -5.80 -1.08
N PRO A 41 16.03 -4.75 -1.65
CA PRO A 41 17.30 -4.89 -2.35
C PRO A 41 18.37 -5.57 -1.50
N GLY A 42 19.06 -6.55 -2.08
CA GLY A 42 20.07 -7.38 -1.43
C GLY A 42 19.50 -8.59 -0.67
N LYS A 43 18.19 -8.83 -0.73
CA LYS A 43 17.52 -9.97 -0.09
C LYS A 43 16.66 -10.79 -1.07
N GLY A 44 16.78 -10.54 -2.37
CA GLY A 44 16.12 -11.35 -3.40
C GLY A 44 16.39 -12.86 -3.22
N GLY A 45 15.36 -13.66 -3.45
CA GLY A 45 15.42 -15.13 -3.31
C GLY A 45 15.17 -15.66 -1.89
N SER A 46 14.97 -14.78 -0.91
CA SER A 46 14.48 -15.15 0.43
C SER A 46 12.94 -15.10 0.52
N ASP A 47 12.37 -15.47 1.67
CA ASP A 47 10.94 -15.33 1.95
C ASP A 47 10.66 -14.71 3.33
N VAL A 48 9.47 -14.15 3.49
CA VAL A 48 8.88 -13.78 4.79
C VAL A 48 7.58 -14.55 4.94
N GLU A 49 7.54 -15.56 5.81
CA GLU A 49 6.34 -16.39 6.04
C GLU A 49 5.75 -16.96 4.73
N GLY A 50 6.63 -17.48 3.86
CA GLY A 50 6.30 -18.04 2.56
C GLY A 50 6.01 -17.01 1.46
N ILE A 51 6.16 -15.70 1.73
CA ILE A 51 6.00 -14.63 0.73
C ILE A 51 7.37 -14.37 0.08
N PRO A 52 7.53 -14.54 -1.24
CA PRO A 52 8.82 -14.39 -1.90
C PRO A 52 9.31 -12.93 -1.84
N ILE A 53 10.60 -12.77 -1.60
CA ILE A 53 11.31 -11.48 -1.62
C ILE A 53 12.11 -11.35 -2.91
N PHE A 54 12.00 -10.20 -3.55
CA PHE A 54 12.72 -9.83 -4.76
C PHE A 54 13.63 -8.64 -4.51
N ASP A 55 14.64 -8.47 -5.36
CA ASP A 55 15.53 -7.31 -5.28
C ASP A 55 14.92 -6.05 -5.90
N THR A 56 14.02 -6.22 -6.88
CA THR A 56 13.38 -5.11 -7.59
C THR A 56 11.87 -5.30 -7.73
N VAL A 57 11.13 -4.20 -7.82
CA VAL A 57 9.68 -4.23 -8.09
C VAL A 57 9.39 -4.82 -9.46
N ARG A 58 10.24 -4.54 -10.47
CA ARG A 58 10.08 -5.07 -11.83
C ARG A 58 10.13 -6.60 -11.89
N GLU A 59 11.08 -7.20 -11.17
CA GLU A 59 11.17 -8.66 -11.07
C GLU A 59 9.93 -9.24 -10.40
N ALA A 60 9.56 -8.66 -9.25
CA ALA A 60 8.39 -9.10 -8.49
C ALA A 60 7.09 -8.99 -9.30
N THR A 61 6.86 -7.90 -10.02
CA THR A 61 5.66 -7.74 -10.86
C THR A 61 5.65 -8.70 -12.04
N THR A 62 6.81 -8.98 -12.65
CA THR A 62 6.93 -9.94 -13.75
C THR A 62 6.56 -11.36 -13.31
N VAL A 63 7.03 -11.78 -12.13
CA VAL A 63 6.80 -13.14 -11.62
C VAL A 63 5.40 -13.31 -11.02
N THR A 64 4.91 -12.31 -10.28
CA THR A 64 3.70 -12.44 -9.45
C THR A 64 2.48 -11.74 -10.03
N GLY A 65 2.66 -10.88 -11.04
CA GLY A 65 1.61 -10.05 -11.60
C GLY A 65 1.07 -8.99 -10.61
N ALA A 66 1.82 -8.63 -9.57
CA ALA A 66 1.41 -7.62 -8.59
C ALA A 66 0.91 -6.33 -9.27
N ASN A 67 -0.23 -5.81 -8.82
CA ASN A 67 -0.88 -4.61 -9.37
C ASN A 67 -1.04 -3.48 -8.35
N THR A 68 -0.64 -3.71 -7.09
CA THR A 68 -0.70 -2.71 -6.02
C THR A 68 0.58 -2.76 -5.19
N SER A 69 1.12 -1.60 -4.83
CA SER A 69 2.35 -1.46 -4.04
C SER A 69 2.09 -0.72 -2.74
N MET A 70 2.52 -1.31 -1.62
CA MET A 70 2.59 -0.63 -0.33
C MET A 70 4.05 -0.26 -0.05
N VAL A 71 4.31 1.05 0.02
CA VAL A 71 5.65 1.61 0.28
C VAL A 71 5.84 1.77 1.78
N PHE A 72 6.70 0.91 2.34
CA PHE A 72 7.01 0.83 3.76
C PHE A 72 8.54 0.94 4.01
N VAL A 73 9.18 1.85 3.30
CA VAL A 73 10.63 2.09 3.36
C VAL A 73 10.96 3.42 4.08
N PRO A 74 12.20 3.63 4.55
CA PRO A 74 12.59 4.88 5.19
C PRO A 74 12.42 6.12 4.29
N PRO A 75 12.22 7.32 4.87
CA PRO A 75 11.92 8.54 4.11
C PRO A 75 12.93 8.90 3.01
N PRO A 76 14.26 8.77 3.22
CA PRO A 76 15.24 9.12 2.19
C PRO A 76 15.14 8.33 0.88
N VAL A 77 14.48 7.16 0.88
CA VAL A 77 14.38 6.26 -0.28
C VAL A 77 12.94 6.07 -0.75
N ALA A 78 11.97 6.69 -0.08
CA ALA A 78 10.55 6.44 -0.35
C ALA A 78 10.06 7.06 -1.67
N ALA A 79 10.60 8.23 -2.07
CA ALA A 79 10.29 8.82 -3.37
C ALA A 79 10.74 7.92 -4.53
N ASP A 80 11.95 7.36 -4.43
CA ASP A 80 12.49 6.43 -5.42
C ASP A 80 11.69 5.12 -5.48
N ALA A 81 11.32 4.56 -4.32
CA ALA A 81 10.44 3.40 -4.23
C ALA A 81 9.06 3.62 -4.90
N ILE A 82 8.48 4.82 -4.80
CA ILE A 82 7.24 5.17 -5.48
C ILE A 82 7.45 5.17 -7.01
N LEU A 83 8.53 5.78 -7.47
CA LEU A 83 8.88 5.81 -8.90
C LEU A 83 9.18 4.42 -9.45
N GLU A 84 9.89 3.57 -8.69
CA GLU A 84 10.17 2.18 -9.07
C GLU A 84 8.87 1.38 -9.28
N SER A 85 7.88 1.58 -8.41
CA SER A 85 6.56 0.96 -8.58
C SER A 85 5.87 1.41 -9.85
N HIS A 86 5.90 2.71 -10.12
CA HIS A 86 5.31 3.27 -11.34
C HIS A 86 5.98 2.73 -12.61
N ASP A 87 7.31 2.67 -12.62
CA ASP A 87 8.11 2.17 -13.75
C ASP A 87 7.95 0.66 -13.98
N ALA A 88 7.59 -0.08 -12.94
CA ALA A 88 7.22 -1.48 -13.01
C ALA A 88 5.77 -1.71 -13.50
N GLY A 89 5.00 -0.64 -13.72
CA GLY A 89 3.63 -0.69 -14.23
C GLY A 89 2.56 -0.86 -13.15
N ILE A 90 2.87 -0.57 -11.89
CA ILE A 90 1.88 -0.61 -10.80
C ILE A 90 0.97 0.62 -10.89
N GLU A 91 -0.34 0.37 -10.91
CA GLU A 91 -1.37 1.40 -11.08
C GLU A 91 -1.80 2.03 -9.75
N VAL A 92 -1.71 1.30 -8.64
CA VAL A 92 -2.10 1.77 -7.30
C VAL A 92 -0.91 1.68 -6.35
N ILE A 93 -0.44 2.83 -5.89
CA ILE A 93 0.73 2.96 -5.02
C ILE A 93 0.26 3.64 -3.72
N ILE A 94 0.51 2.98 -2.59
CA ILE A 94 0.10 3.44 -1.26
C ILE A 94 1.36 3.67 -0.45
N ALA A 95 1.68 4.95 -0.21
CA ALA A 95 2.85 5.38 0.52
C ALA A 95 2.51 5.64 1.99
N ILE A 96 3.01 4.78 2.88
CA ILE A 96 2.78 4.91 4.33
C ILE A 96 3.79 5.86 4.95
N THR A 97 5.03 5.83 4.47
CA THR A 97 6.18 6.56 5.01
C THR A 97 5.86 8.04 5.29
N GLU A 98 6.14 8.48 6.52
CA GLU A 98 6.10 9.88 6.94
C GLU A 98 7.48 10.54 6.81
N GLY A 99 7.53 11.86 6.61
CA GLY A 99 8.79 12.61 6.62
C GLY A 99 9.57 12.63 5.30
N ILE A 100 8.93 12.23 4.19
CA ILE A 100 9.51 12.42 2.86
C ILE A 100 9.62 13.93 2.58
N PRO A 101 10.77 14.44 2.10
CA PRO A 101 10.92 15.84 1.76
C PRO A 101 9.85 16.30 0.76
N ALA A 102 9.28 17.48 1.00
CA ALA A 102 8.19 18.00 0.16
C ALA A 102 8.62 18.21 -1.30
N MET A 103 9.89 18.56 -1.55
CA MET A 103 10.43 18.71 -2.89
C MET A 103 10.45 17.37 -3.65
N ASP A 104 10.92 16.31 -3.01
CA ASP A 104 10.96 14.96 -3.58
C ASP A 104 9.55 14.50 -3.95
N MET A 105 8.57 14.77 -3.08
CA MET A 105 7.17 14.46 -3.36
C MET A 105 6.58 15.31 -4.49
N ALA A 106 6.91 16.59 -4.57
CA ALA A 106 6.45 17.46 -5.65
C ALA A 106 6.97 16.97 -7.02
N GLN A 107 8.23 16.54 -7.08
CA GLN A 107 8.83 15.95 -8.28
C GLN A 107 8.18 14.60 -8.61
N THR A 108 8.02 13.72 -7.62
CA THR A 108 7.40 12.40 -7.77
C THR A 108 5.98 12.52 -8.32
N VAL A 109 5.11 13.31 -7.68
CA VAL A 109 3.72 13.51 -8.11
C VAL A 109 3.66 14.12 -9.52
N THR A 110 4.55 15.06 -9.83
CA THR A 110 4.64 15.65 -11.18
C THR A 110 5.00 14.60 -12.22
N HIS A 111 5.96 13.72 -11.91
CA HIS A 111 6.35 12.62 -12.79
C HIS A 111 5.18 11.66 -13.04
N LEU A 112 4.55 11.16 -11.97
CA LEU A 112 3.42 10.23 -12.07
C LEU A 112 2.24 10.78 -12.88
N ARG A 113 1.96 12.09 -12.77
CA ARG A 113 0.85 12.75 -13.48
C ARG A 113 1.16 13.05 -14.94
N ARG A 114 2.42 13.29 -15.28
CA ARG A 114 2.85 13.63 -16.65
C ARG A 114 3.30 12.41 -17.45
N GLY A 115 3.48 11.27 -16.80
CA GLY A 115 3.81 10.01 -17.44
C GLY A 115 2.72 9.54 -18.40
N GLN A 116 3.09 8.65 -19.33
CA GLN A 116 2.16 8.07 -20.29
C GLN A 116 1.12 7.15 -19.65
N ARG A 117 1.38 6.67 -18.43
CA ARG A 117 0.54 5.74 -17.67
C ARG A 117 0.31 6.30 -16.26
N PRO A 118 -0.70 7.15 -16.05
CA PRO A 118 -0.98 7.71 -14.73
C PRO A 118 -1.19 6.61 -13.69
N ALA A 119 -0.59 6.76 -12.51
CA ALA A 119 -0.81 5.89 -11.36
C ALA A 119 -1.53 6.65 -10.24
N ALA A 120 -2.41 5.96 -9.53
CA ALA A 120 -3.02 6.46 -8.31
C ALA A 120 -2.00 6.36 -7.17
N LEU A 121 -1.58 7.51 -6.64
CA LEU A 121 -0.76 7.59 -5.45
C LEU A 121 -1.63 8.04 -4.25
N ILE A 122 -1.66 7.20 -3.21
CA ILE A 122 -2.26 7.53 -1.91
C ILE A 122 -1.15 7.77 -0.90
N GLY A 123 -1.23 8.89 -0.18
CA GLY A 123 -0.19 9.36 0.72
C GLY A 123 0.76 10.38 0.05
N PRO A 124 2.00 10.51 0.52
CA PRO A 124 2.61 9.78 1.64
C PRO A 124 2.00 10.19 2.99
N ASN A 125 2.57 9.70 4.10
CA ASN A 125 2.09 9.97 5.46
C ASN A 125 0.57 9.71 5.58
N CYS A 126 0.17 8.47 5.30
CA CYS A 126 -1.23 8.08 5.33
C CYS A 126 -1.40 6.72 6.01
N PRO A 127 -2.59 6.42 6.56
CA PRO A 127 -2.87 5.11 7.12
C PRO A 127 -3.05 4.03 6.04
N GLY A 128 -3.19 4.41 4.76
CA GLY A 128 -3.44 3.53 3.64
C GLY A 128 -4.90 3.53 3.18
N VAL A 129 -5.34 2.41 2.60
CA VAL A 129 -6.69 2.24 2.04
C VAL A 129 -7.25 0.90 2.52
N ILE A 130 -8.54 0.88 2.86
CA ILE A 130 -9.27 -0.35 3.14
C ILE A 130 -10.56 -0.36 2.31
N SER A 131 -10.83 -1.50 1.68
CA SER A 131 -12.16 -1.88 1.22
C SER A 131 -12.64 -2.99 2.14
N PRO A 132 -13.54 -2.69 3.10
CA PRO A 132 -13.97 -3.65 4.11
C PRO A 132 -14.43 -4.96 3.48
N GLY A 133 -14.08 -6.10 4.10
CA GLY A 133 -14.42 -7.44 3.62
C GLY A 133 -13.65 -7.94 2.39
N LYS A 134 -12.79 -7.10 1.78
CA LYS A 134 -12.15 -7.40 0.49
C LYS A 134 -10.63 -7.27 0.53
N ALA A 135 -10.13 -6.09 0.88
CA ALA A 135 -8.70 -5.82 0.91
C ALA A 135 -8.38 -4.69 1.88
N ASN A 136 -7.29 -4.86 2.61
CA ASN A 136 -6.63 -3.84 3.40
C ASN A 136 -5.20 -3.64 2.88
N VAL A 137 -4.81 -2.40 2.64
CA VAL A 137 -3.45 -2.04 2.25
C VAL A 137 -3.01 -0.83 3.06
N GLY A 138 -2.32 -1.10 4.16
CA GLY A 138 -1.77 -0.08 5.04
C GLY A 138 -1.76 -0.50 6.50
N ILE A 139 -2.06 0.46 7.36
CA ILE A 139 -2.05 0.34 8.82
C ILE A 139 -3.44 0.56 9.44
N ILE A 140 -4.50 0.69 8.62
CA ILE A 140 -5.89 0.81 9.07
C ILE A 140 -6.27 -0.48 9.84
N PRO A 141 -6.87 -0.38 11.05
CA PRO A 141 -7.35 -1.53 11.78
C PRO A 141 -8.60 -2.12 11.14
N GLY A 142 -8.46 -3.22 10.42
CA GLY A 142 -9.57 -3.83 9.69
C GLY A 142 -10.67 -4.43 10.57
N GLU A 143 -10.40 -4.65 11.86
CA GLU A 143 -11.34 -5.25 12.83
C GLU A 143 -12.51 -4.32 13.19
N VAL A 144 -12.36 -3.02 12.97
CA VAL A 144 -13.40 -2.01 13.22
C VAL A 144 -14.11 -1.55 11.94
N CYS A 145 -13.79 -2.14 10.79
CA CYS A 145 -14.33 -1.73 9.50
C CYS A 145 -15.35 -2.75 8.97
N THR A 146 -16.61 -2.34 8.81
CA THR A 146 -17.66 -3.16 8.20
C THR A 146 -17.99 -2.72 6.78
N GLU A 147 -18.50 -3.64 5.96
CA GLU A 147 -19.01 -3.30 4.63
C GLU A 147 -20.26 -2.43 4.74
N GLY A 148 -20.32 -1.37 3.94
CA GLY A 148 -21.38 -0.37 3.98
C GLY A 148 -21.50 0.46 2.70
N PRO A 149 -22.49 1.36 2.63
CA PRO A 149 -22.71 2.22 1.47
C PRO A 149 -21.87 3.51 1.48
N VAL A 150 -21.14 3.81 2.57
CA VAL A 150 -20.39 5.06 2.73
C VAL A 150 -18.94 4.92 2.28
N GLY A 151 -18.48 5.88 1.46
CA GLY A 151 -17.07 6.11 1.19
C GLY A 151 -16.51 7.19 2.11
N LEU A 152 -15.33 6.96 2.68
CA LEU A 152 -14.66 7.90 3.59
C LEU A 152 -13.30 8.33 3.03
N VAL A 153 -13.02 9.63 3.08
CA VAL A 153 -11.71 10.21 2.72
C VAL A 153 -11.28 11.13 3.85
N SER A 154 -10.02 11.00 4.28
CA SER A 154 -9.47 11.77 5.38
C SER A 154 -7.98 11.98 5.20
N ARG A 155 -7.47 13.09 5.76
CA ARG A 155 -6.03 13.38 5.85
C ARG A 155 -5.41 12.94 7.17
N SER A 156 -6.21 12.42 8.10
CA SER A 156 -5.78 12.03 9.45
C SER A 156 -6.05 10.55 9.71
N GLY A 157 -5.04 9.81 10.18
CA GLY A 157 -5.16 8.39 10.48
C GLY A 157 -6.17 8.09 11.59
N THR A 158 -5.88 8.53 12.81
CA THR A 158 -6.71 8.19 13.99
C THR A 158 -8.13 8.72 13.91
N LEU A 159 -8.34 9.91 13.32
CA LEU A 159 -9.69 10.44 13.09
C LEU A 159 -10.47 9.56 12.10
N THR A 160 -9.80 8.99 11.09
CA THR A 160 -10.45 8.02 10.19
C THR A 160 -11.00 6.85 10.98
N TYR A 161 -10.24 6.32 11.93
CA TYR A 161 -10.65 5.15 12.71
C TYR A 161 -11.84 5.47 13.61
N GLN A 162 -11.87 6.67 14.20
CA GLN A 162 -12.99 7.14 15.00
C GLN A 162 -14.27 7.23 14.17
N ILE A 163 -14.21 7.87 13.00
CA ILE A 163 -15.37 8.01 12.12
C ILE A 163 -15.85 6.65 11.62
N VAL A 164 -14.95 5.75 11.24
CA VAL A 164 -15.32 4.38 10.83
C VAL A 164 -15.99 3.63 11.97
N TYR A 165 -15.46 3.73 13.19
CA TYR A 165 -16.05 3.11 14.37
C TYR A 165 -17.47 3.62 14.63
N GLU A 166 -17.68 4.95 14.59
CA GLU A 166 -19.00 5.55 14.78
C GLU A 166 -20.00 5.10 13.72
N LEU A 167 -19.62 5.11 12.43
CA LEU A 167 -20.47 4.63 11.34
C LEU A 167 -20.85 3.14 11.54
N THR A 168 -19.87 2.32 11.89
CA THR A 168 -20.06 0.88 12.13
C THR A 168 -21.04 0.63 13.29
N GLN A 169 -20.95 1.40 14.37
CA GLN A 169 -21.87 1.27 15.52
C GLN A 169 -23.32 1.61 15.14
N GLU A 170 -23.51 2.54 14.20
CA GLU A 170 -24.83 2.90 13.67
C GLU A 170 -25.31 1.95 12.55
N GLY A 171 -24.55 0.90 12.22
CA GLY A 171 -24.87 -0.06 11.16
C GLY A 171 -24.70 0.49 9.75
N ILE A 172 -23.83 1.49 9.59
CA ILE A 172 -23.51 2.18 8.34
C ILE A 172 -22.19 1.68 7.76
#